data_AF-A0A520KBR7-F1
#
_entry.id   AF-A0A520KBR7-F1
#
_cell.length_a   1.000
_cell.length_b   1.000
_cell.length_c   1.000
_cell.angle_alpha   90.00
_cell.angle_beta   90.00
_cell.angle_gamma   90.00
#
_symmetry.space_group_name_H-M   'P 1'
#
loop_
_entity.id
_entity.type
_entity.pdbx_description
1 polymer ?
#
loop_
_entity_poly.entity_id
_entity_poly.type
_entity_poly.pdbx_seq_one_letter_code
_entity_poly.pdbx_strand_id
1 'polypeptide(L)'
;MKKLRKTNATLLQLIETMRSKGYSEGVPLWVALSKRLSKPSRRMSEVNISTLNRYASENEIAVVPGKVLGSGELDHKVTVAAFKFTESARRKIEENGKALTLNELMEQNPTGSNVRIIGG
;
A
#
# COMPACT_ATOMS: atom_id res chain seq x y z
N MET A 1 -14.46 -15.28 12.05
CA MET A 1 -13.82 -13.98 11.71
C MET A 1 -14.40 -12.89 12.61
N LYS A 2 -13.61 -11.89 13.04
CA LYS A 2 -14.18 -10.66 13.61
C LYS A 2 -14.96 -9.94 12.50
N LYS A 3 -16.22 -9.59 12.75
CA LYS A 3 -17.08 -8.86 11.81
C LYS A 3 -16.40 -7.54 11.44
N LEU A 4 -16.09 -7.34 10.15
CA LEU A 4 -15.57 -6.08 9.64
C LEU A 4 -16.64 -5.00 9.89
N ARG A 5 -16.29 -3.97 10.67
CA ARG A 5 -17.17 -2.82 10.93
C ARG A 5 -17.02 -1.70 9.90
N LYS A 6 -16.37 -1.98 8.76
CA LYS A 6 -16.12 -1.00 7.70
C LYS A 6 -17.35 -0.93 6.81
N THR A 7 -17.81 0.28 6.50
CA THR A 7 -19.00 0.51 5.66
C THR A 7 -18.62 0.82 4.20
N ASN A 8 -17.35 1.09 3.92
CA ASN A 8 -16.89 1.44 2.59
C ASN A 8 -16.80 0.18 1.70
N ALA A 9 -17.70 0.08 0.72
CA ALA A 9 -17.80 -1.06 -0.19
C ALA A 9 -16.52 -1.32 -1.00
N THR A 10 -15.86 -0.27 -1.50
CA THR A 10 -14.62 -0.38 -2.28
C THR A 10 -13.47 -0.97 -1.44
N LEU A 11 -13.34 -0.54 -0.19
CA LEU A 11 -12.34 -1.09 0.73
C LEU A 11 -12.65 -2.55 1.09
N LEU A 12 -13.93 -2.89 1.30
CA LEU A 12 -14.32 -4.27 1.59
C LEU A 12 -13.99 -5.20 0.42
N GLN A 13 -14.34 -4.80 -0.81
CA GLN A 13 -13.98 -5.55 -2.01
C GLN A 13 -12.47 -5.70 -2.15
N LEU A 14 -11.69 -4.63 -1.98
CA LEU A 14 -10.23 -4.71 -2.04
C LEU A 14 -9.65 -5.73 -1.04
N ILE A 15 -10.14 -5.70 0.21
CA ILE A 15 -9.71 -6.65 1.26
C ILE A 15 -10.02 -8.09 0.84
N GLU A 16 -11.21 -8.33 0.29
CA GLU A 16 -11.64 -9.65 -0.15
C GLU A 16 -10.84 -10.14 -1.37
N THR A 17 -10.62 -9.29 -2.37
CA THR A 17 -9.81 -9.60 -3.55
C THR A 17 -8.37 -9.92 -3.16
N MET A 18 -7.74 -9.09 -2.31
CA MET A 18 -6.39 -9.35 -1.77
C MET A 18 -6.32 -10.68 -1.03
N ARG A 19 -7.34 -10.97 -0.23
CA ARG A 19 -7.38 -12.20 0.56
C ARG A 19 -7.53 -13.43 -0.34
N SER A 20 -8.46 -13.39 -1.29
CA SER A 20 -8.68 -14.45 -2.27
C SER A 20 -7.41 -14.71 -3.07
N LYS A 21 -6.80 -13.65 -3.62
CA LYS A 21 -5.54 -13.74 -4.37
C LYS A 21 -4.41 -14.32 -3.52
N GLY A 22 -4.26 -13.85 -2.29
CA GLY A 22 -3.25 -14.36 -1.36
C GLY A 22 -3.39 -15.84 -1.01
N TYR A 23 -4.61 -16.37 -0.95
CA TYR A 23 -4.83 -17.81 -0.73
C TYR A 23 -4.69 -18.62 -2.02
N SER A 24 -5.27 -18.16 -3.13
CA SER A 24 -5.26 -18.87 -4.41
C SER A 24 -3.86 -18.95 -5.02
N GLU A 25 -3.08 -17.86 -4.94
CA GLU A 25 -1.71 -17.80 -5.47
C GLU A 25 -0.65 -18.12 -4.41
N GLY A 26 -1.06 -18.38 -3.17
CA GLY A 26 -0.15 -18.70 -2.07
C GLY A 26 0.79 -17.57 -1.66
N VAL A 27 0.44 -16.32 -1.96
CA VAL A 27 1.26 -15.12 -1.68
C VAL A 27 0.93 -14.55 -0.30
N PRO A 28 1.80 -14.73 0.73
CA PRO A 28 1.50 -14.30 2.09
C PRO A 28 1.39 -12.78 2.25
N LEU A 29 2.01 -12.03 1.33
CA LEU A 29 1.95 -10.58 1.28
C LEU A 29 0.50 -10.05 1.23
N TRP A 30 -0.31 -10.57 0.31
CA TRP A 30 -1.70 -10.11 0.15
C TRP A 30 -2.58 -10.49 1.34
N VAL A 31 -2.32 -11.64 1.96
CA VAL A 31 -2.97 -12.04 3.22
C VAL A 31 -2.57 -11.10 4.36
N ALA A 32 -1.31 -10.65 4.41
CA ALA A 32 -0.85 -9.69 5.41
C ALA A 32 -1.45 -8.29 5.20
N LEU A 33 -1.51 -7.80 3.95
CA LEU A 33 -2.08 -6.50 3.59
C LEU A 33 -3.58 -6.45 3.86
N SER A 34 -4.34 -7.48 3.44
CA SER A 34 -5.77 -7.59 3.73
C SER A 34 -6.05 -7.57 5.24
N LYS A 35 -5.25 -8.27 6.05
CA LYS A 35 -5.34 -8.22 7.52
C LYS A 35 -5.06 -6.82 8.08
N ARG A 36 -4.09 -6.08 7.55
CA ARG A 36 -3.81 -4.70 8.00
C ARG A 36 -4.93 -3.74 7.62
N LEU A 37 -5.44 -3.81 6.38
CA LEU A 37 -6.57 -3.01 5.91
C LEU A 37 -7.88 -3.34 6.65
N SER A 38 -8.03 -4.58 7.13
CA SER A 38 -9.18 -5.00 7.94
C SER A 38 -9.26 -4.30 9.31
N LYS A 39 -8.16 -3.70 9.78
CA LYS A 39 -8.12 -3.00 11.07
C LYS A 39 -8.96 -1.72 11.05
N PRO A 40 -9.43 -1.24 12.22
CA PRO A 40 -10.11 0.05 12.34
C PRO A 40 -9.29 1.19 11.70
N SER A 41 -9.94 2.21 11.15
CA SER A 41 -9.28 3.33 10.43
C SER A 41 -8.18 3.99 11.27
N ARG A 42 -8.44 4.21 12.57
CA ARG A 42 -7.45 4.73 13.54
C ARG A 42 -6.17 3.88 13.72
N ARG A 43 -6.14 2.66 13.19
CA ARG A 43 -4.97 1.76 13.20
C ARG A 43 -4.43 1.49 11.79
N MET A 44 -4.97 2.17 10.77
CA MET A 44 -4.40 2.12 9.43
C MET A 44 -3.14 2.98 9.42
N SER A 45 -2.15 2.55 8.65
CA SER A 45 -0.87 3.25 8.57
C SER A 45 -1.05 4.60 7.86
N GLU A 46 -0.49 5.65 8.46
CA GLU A 46 -0.32 6.95 7.81
C GLU A 46 1.18 7.17 7.65
N VAL A 47 1.63 7.29 6.41
CA VAL A 47 3.07 7.31 6.07
C VAL A 47 3.37 8.60 5.32
N ASN A 48 4.40 9.32 5.76
CA ASN A 48 4.89 10.51 5.07
C ASN A 48 5.89 10.13 3.97
N ILE A 49 6.05 11.00 2.96
CA ILE A 49 7.08 10.82 1.93
C ILE A 49 8.47 10.74 2.57
N SER A 50 8.77 11.57 3.58
CA SER A 50 10.05 11.48 4.30
C SER A 50 10.31 10.10 4.92
N THR A 51 9.25 9.40 5.36
CA THR A 51 9.34 8.02 5.85
C THR A 51 9.63 7.06 4.70
N LEU A 52 8.95 7.21 3.56
CA LEU A 52 9.23 6.41 2.37
C LEU A 52 10.69 6.60 1.93
N ASN A 53 11.16 7.84 1.89
CA ASN A 53 12.54 8.18 1.52
C ASN A 53 13.59 7.54 2.44
N ARG A 54 13.27 7.34 3.72
CA ARG A 54 14.20 6.75 4.68
C ARG A 54 14.27 5.22 4.61
N TYR A 55 13.17 4.56 4.26
CA TYR A 55 13.03 3.10 4.42
C TYR A 55 12.86 2.33 3.11
N ALA A 56 12.42 3.00 2.05
CA ALA A 56 12.44 2.45 0.71
C ALA A 56 13.85 2.56 0.14
N SER A 57 14.25 1.56 -0.63
CA SER A 57 15.51 1.58 -1.37
C SER A 57 15.23 2.01 -2.82
N GLU A 58 16.27 2.48 -3.51
CA GLU A 58 16.16 2.83 -4.93
C GLU A 58 15.72 1.61 -5.78
N ASN A 59 14.78 1.86 -6.70
CA ASN A 59 14.12 0.87 -7.56
C ASN A 59 13.34 -0.22 -6.80
N GLU A 60 13.01 -0.02 -5.53
CA GLU A 60 12.19 -0.94 -4.75
C GLU A 60 10.69 -0.60 -4.84
N ILE A 61 9.85 -1.61 -4.55
CA ILE A 61 8.40 -1.44 -4.43
C ILE A 61 8.03 -1.29 -2.95
N ALA A 62 7.67 -0.06 -2.57
CA ALA A 62 7.19 0.26 -1.23
C ALA A 62 5.66 0.15 -1.17
N VAL A 63 5.14 -0.75 -0.31
CA VAL A 63 3.70 -0.91 -0.09
C VAL A 63 3.26 -0.32 1.24
N VAL A 64 2.27 0.56 1.20
CA VAL A 64 1.66 1.17 2.39
C VAL A 64 0.22 0.67 2.57
N PRO A 65 -0.09 -0.10 3.63
CA PRO A 65 -1.44 -0.60 3.92
C PRO A 65 -2.32 0.49 4.57
N GLY A 66 -2.39 1.66 3.93
CA GLY A 66 -3.07 2.83 4.44
C GLY A 66 -2.89 4.06 3.57
N LYS A 67 -2.78 5.23 4.20
CA LYS A 67 -2.73 6.52 3.52
C LYS A 67 -1.29 7.06 3.46
N VAL A 68 -0.90 7.58 2.30
CA VAL A 68 0.36 8.32 2.14
C VAL A 68 0.09 9.81 2.13
N LEU A 69 0.91 10.55 2.88
CA LEU A 69 0.82 11.98 3.10
C LEU A 69 2.02 12.70 2.46
N GLY A 70 1.79 13.89 1.90
CA GLY A 70 2.77 14.63 1.08
C GLY A 70 3.86 15.39 1.84
N SER A 71 4.14 15.03 3.10
CA SER A 71 5.18 15.70 3.90
C SER A 71 6.56 15.11 3.62
N GLY A 72 7.54 15.98 3.36
CA GLY A 72 8.90 15.61 2.97
C GLY A 72 9.13 15.60 1.45
N GLU A 73 10.28 15.05 1.06
CA GLU A 73 10.76 14.93 -0.31
C GLU A 73 11.24 13.50 -0.57
N LEU A 74 11.18 13.09 -1.84
CA LEU A 74 11.64 11.80 -2.33
C LEU A 74 12.83 12.07 -3.24
N ASP A 75 14.03 11.63 -2.86
CA ASP A 75 15.28 11.93 -3.58
C ASP A 75 15.76 10.81 -4.50
N HIS A 76 15.10 9.64 -4.46
CA HIS A 76 15.43 8.48 -5.29
C HIS A 76 14.19 7.84 -5.92
N LYS A 77 14.42 7.03 -6.96
CA LYS A 77 13.33 6.39 -7.70
C LYS A 77 12.72 5.25 -6.91
N VAL A 78 11.45 5.38 -6.52
CA VAL A 78 10.69 4.33 -5.80
C VAL A 78 9.34 4.14 -6.44
N THR A 79 8.89 2.88 -6.50
CA THR A 79 7.49 2.58 -6.83
C THR A 79 6.71 2.46 -5.53
N VAL A 80 5.79 3.38 -5.28
CA VAL A 80 5.01 3.42 -4.05
C VAL A 80 3.58 2.97 -4.34
N ALA A 81 3.14 1.90 -3.68
CA ALA A 81 1.80 1.38 -3.77
C ALA A 81 1.03 1.56 -2.46
N ALA A 82 -0.10 2.27 -2.48
CA ALA A 82 -0.88 2.52 -1.25
C ALA A 82 -2.39 2.40 -1.45
N PHE A 83 -3.13 2.29 -0.35
CA PHE A 83 -4.60 2.31 -0.40
C PHE A 83 -5.11 3.68 -0.83
N LYS A 84 -4.49 4.75 -0.32
CA LYS A 84 -4.86 6.13 -0.68
C LYS A 84 -3.65 7.05 -0.63
N PHE A 85 -3.62 8.03 -1.52
CA PHE A 85 -2.65 9.11 -1.52
C PHE A 85 -3.36 10.44 -1.32
N THR A 86 -2.68 11.42 -0.69
CA THR A 86 -3.06 12.82 -0.88
C THR A 86 -2.62 13.28 -2.26
N GLU A 87 -3.29 14.28 -2.82
CA GLU A 87 -2.92 14.88 -4.10
C GLU A 87 -1.47 15.36 -4.12
N SER A 88 -1.07 16.05 -3.04
CA SER A 88 0.32 16.46 -2.82
C SER A 88 1.30 15.30 -2.75
N ALA A 89 0.89 14.17 -2.18
CA ALA A 89 1.76 12.99 -2.09
C ALA A 89 1.97 12.35 -3.45
N ARG A 90 0.88 12.18 -4.18
CA ARG A 90 0.88 11.59 -5.52
C ARG A 90 1.80 12.38 -6.45
N ARG A 91 1.64 13.71 -6.49
CA ARG A 91 2.45 14.59 -7.33
C ARG A 91 3.95 14.45 -7.03
N LYS A 92 4.35 14.54 -5.76
CA LYS A 92 5.75 14.41 -5.35
C LYS A 92 6.35 13.03 -5.64
N ILE A 93 5.54 11.96 -5.54
CA ILE A 93 5.99 10.61 -5.86
C ILE A 93 6.13 10.46 -7.38
N GLU A 94 5.22 11.02 -8.17
CA GLU A 94 5.27 10.97 -9.64
C GLU A 94 6.42 11.81 -10.23
N GLU A 95 6.93 12.80 -9.50
CA GLU A 95 8.11 13.59 -9.92
C GLU A 95 9.40 12.75 -10.00
N ASN A 96 9.63 11.86 -9.04
CA ASN A 96 10.85 11.05 -8.98
C ASN A 96 10.60 9.54 -9.12
N GLY A 97 9.37 9.07 -9.21
CA GLY A 97 9.03 7.65 -9.15
C GLY A 97 7.66 7.32 -9.74
N LYS A 98 7.01 6.28 -9.19
CA LYS A 98 5.68 5.85 -9.63
C LYS A 98 4.75 5.69 -8.44
N ALA A 99 3.60 6.35 -8.48
CA ALA A 99 2.52 6.15 -7.53
C ALA A 99 1.51 5.15 -8.11
N LEU A 100 1.33 4.02 -7.43
CA LEU A 100 0.37 2.97 -7.78
C LEU A 100 -0.66 2.80 -6.67
N THR A 101 -1.86 2.41 -7.03
CA THR A 101 -2.85 1.90 -6.09
C THR A 101 -2.55 0.43 -5.79
N LEU A 102 -3.07 -0.05 -4.66
CA LEU A 102 -2.95 -1.48 -4.31
C LEU A 102 -3.58 -2.40 -5.37
N ASN A 103 -4.62 -1.96 -6.08
CA ASN A 103 -5.20 -2.71 -7.19
C ASN A 103 -4.22 -2.82 -8.36
N GLU A 104 -3.65 -1.71 -8.79
CA GLU A 104 -2.66 -1.70 -9.89
C GLU A 104 -1.43 -2.53 -9.54
N LEU A 105 -0.95 -2.47 -8.29
CA LEU A 105 0.16 -3.32 -7.88
C LEU A 105 -0.20 -4.81 -7.95
N MET A 106 -1.42 -5.19 -7.56
CA MET A 106 -1.86 -6.57 -7.67
C MET A 106 -1.91 -7.05 -9.12
N GLU A 107 -2.28 -6.18 -10.06
CA GLU A 107 -2.29 -6.49 -11.49
C GLU A 107 -0.88 -6.58 -12.07
N GLN A 108 0.01 -5.65 -11.72
CA GLN A 108 1.38 -5.59 -12.23
C GLN A 108 2.31 -6.65 -11.61
N ASN A 109 2.15 -6.94 -10.31
CA ASN A 109 3.01 -7.85 -9.57
C ASN A 109 2.17 -8.81 -8.72
N PRO A 110 1.48 -9.79 -9.33
CA PRO A 110 0.62 -10.73 -8.63
C PRO A 110 1.37 -11.55 -7.56
N THR A 111 2.64 -11.86 -7.78
CA THR A 111 3.47 -12.66 -6.85
C THR A 111 3.97 -11.88 -5.63
N GLY A 112 3.89 -10.55 -5.65
CA GLY A 112 4.34 -9.71 -4.53
C GLY A 112 5.85 -9.81 -4.27
N SER A 113 6.63 -10.12 -5.29
CA SER A 113 8.08 -10.30 -5.18
C SER A 113 8.81 -8.95 -5.11
N ASN A 114 9.86 -8.87 -4.29
CA ASN A 114 10.66 -7.66 -4.05
C ASN A 114 9.85 -6.46 -3.52
N VAL A 115 8.90 -6.74 -2.64
CA VAL A 115 8.01 -5.74 -2.04
C VAL A 115 8.37 -5.51 -0.58
N ARG A 116 8.43 -4.23 -0.18
CA ARG A 116 8.64 -3.81 1.20
C ARG A 116 7.39 -3.17 1.77
N ILE A 117 6.85 -3.72 2.85
CA ILE A 117 5.71 -3.12 3.52
C ILE A 117 6.18 -2.01 4.46
N ILE A 118 5.76 -0.78 4.21
CA ILE A 118 6.06 0.40 5.04
C ILE A 118 4.80 0.85 5.77
N GLY A 119 4.92 1.06 7.08
CA GLY A 119 3.82 1.45 7.95
C GLY A 119 3.44 0.34 8.93
N GLY A 120 3.61 0.63 10.22
CA GLY A 120 3.36 -0.26 11.36
C GLY A 120 2.52 0.45 12.42
#